data_AF-A0A7J2IQW1-F1
#
_entry.id   AF-A0A7J2IQW1-F1
#
_cell.length_a   1.000
_cell.length_b   1.000
_cell.length_c   1.000
_cell.angle_alpha   90.00
_cell.angle_beta   90.00
_cell.angle_gamma   90.00
#
_symmetry.space_group_name_H-M   'P 1'
#
loop_
_entity.id
_entity.type
_entity.pdbx_description
1 polymer ?
#
loop_
_entity_poly.entity_id
_entity_poly.type
_entity_poly.pdbx_seq_one_letter_code
_entity_poly.pdbx_strand_id
1 'polypeptide(L)'
;MKFVFHEKATIFSTSFNIDIHTLARGFSEILSAFIKLAESRLSRKQKRLLLLADEFLRYENMSLNSLVEKISKELKMPFSTVKWNINILRKTGLIDGGRKENKGLPARLTLGGKILVEYFRRFL
;
A
#
# COMPACT_ATOMS: atom_id res chain seq x y z
N MET A 1 -30.39 -17.67 -20.52
CA MET A 1 -29.77 -17.60 -19.18
C MET A 1 -28.59 -18.56 -19.12
N LYS A 2 -27.35 -18.05 -19.01
CA LYS A 2 -26.14 -18.64 -18.38
C LYS A 2 -24.92 -17.77 -18.74
N PHE A 3 -24.28 -17.19 -17.74
CA PHE A 3 -22.96 -16.53 -17.86
C PHE A 3 -21.88 -17.51 -17.43
N VAL A 4 -20.72 -17.56 -18.11
CA VAL A 4 -19.44 -18.00 -17.54
C VAL A 4 -18.29 -17.27 -18.25
N PHE A 5 -17.49 -16.54 -17.48
CA PHE A 5 -16.28 -15.80 -17.90
C PHE A 5 -15.04 -16.70 -17.92
N HIS A 6 -14.15 -16.52 -18.89
CA HIS A 6 -12.69 -16.65 -18.65
C HIS A 6 -11.89 -15.93 -19.74
N GLU A 7 -11.55 -14.67 -19.49
CA GLU A 7 -10.46 -13.98 -20.17
C GLU A 7 -9.14 -14.64 -19.76
N LYS A 8 -8.52 -15.36 -20.69
CA LYS A 8 -7.11 -15.72 -20.59
C LYS A 8 -6.31 -14.42 -20.69
N ALA A 9 -5.73 -13.99 -19.59
CA ALA A 9 -4.70 -12.96 -19.58
C ALA A 9 -3.50 -13.46 -20.41
N THR A 10 -3.40 -13.01 -21.65
CA THR A 10 -2.22 -13.17 -22.49
C THR A 10 -1.08 -12.38 -21.87
N ILE A 11 -0.24 -13.06 -21.09
CA ILE A 11 1.01 -12.48 -20.58
C ILE A 11 1.98 -12.40 -21.75
N PHE A 12 2.47 -11.19 -21.99
CA PHE A 12 3.41 -10.78 -23.01
C PHE A 12 4.62 -11.74 -23.09
N SER A 13 4.67 -12.57 -24.12
CA SER A 13 5.81 -13.42 -24.44
C SER A 13 6.98 -12.54 -24.90
N THR A 14 7.88 -12.24 -23.98
CA THR A 14 9.25 -11.79 -24.31
C THR A 14 10.23 -12.82 -23.77
N SER A 15 11.19 -13.16 -24.62
CA SER A 15 12.09 -14.31 -24.56
C SER A 15 12.96 -14.38 -23.30
N PHE A 16 12.37 -14.73 -22.16
CA PHE A 16 13.07 -15.13 -20.94
C PHE A 16 12.53 -16.49 -20.52
N ASN A 17 13.31 -17.55 -20.78
CA ASN A 17 13.02 -18.89 -20.31
C ASN A 17 13.43 -19.01 -18.82
N ILE A 18 12.86 -18.13 -17.98
CA ILE A 18 13.01 -18.24 -16.52
C ILE A 18 11.97 -19.23 -16.05
N ASP A 19 12.44 -20.34 -15.51
CA ASP A 19 11.61 -21.33 -14.83
C ASP A 19 10.72 -20.66 -13.77
N ILE A 20 9.42 -20.97 -13.82
CA ILE A 20 8.40 -20.39 -12.92
C ILE A 20 8.73 -20.66 -11.45
N HIS A 21 9.37 -21.78 -11.13
CA HIS A 21 9.81 -22.08 -9.76
C HIS A 21 10.96 -21.17 -9.32
N THR A 22 11.88 -20.86 -10.24
CA THR A 22 12.96 -19.90 -10.00
C THR A 22 12.43 -18.48 -9.83
N LEU A 23 11.45 -18.07 -10.64
CA LEU A 23 10.75 -16.79 -10.46
C LEU A 23 10.00 -16.71 -9.12
N ALA A 24 9.27 -17.77 -8.76
CA ALA A 24 8.51 -17.83 -7.50
C ALA A 24 9.43 -17.78 -6.27
N ARG A 25 10.55 -18.51 -6.29
CA ARG A 25 11.58 -18.45 -5.24
C ARG A 25 12.18 -17.06 -5.11
N GLY A 26 12.62 -16.47 -6.22
CA GLY A 26 13.17 -15.11 -6.23
C GLY A 26 12.17 -14.07 -5.71
N PHE A 27 10.90 -14.18 -6.10
CA PHE A 27 9.85 -13.30 -5.57
C PHE A 27 9.65 -13.47 -4.06
N SER A 28 9.66 -14.70 -3.54
CA SER A 28 9.54 -14.97 -2.11
C SER A 28 10.70 -14.36 -1.31
N GLU A 29 11.93 -14.47 -1.81
CA GLU A 29 13.11 -13.86 -1.19
C GLU A 29 13.02 -12.33 -1.17
N ILE A 30 12.65 -11.71 -2.29
CA ILE A 30 12.44 -10.26 -2.39
C ILE A 30 11.32 -9.80 -1.44
N LEU A 31 10.21 -10.53 -1.39
CA LEU A 31 9.09 -10.23 -0.51
C LEU A 31 9.50 -10.32 0.96
N SER A 32 10.26 -11.36 1.34
CA SER A 32 10.81 -11.50 2.69
C SER A 32 11.72 -10.33 3.05
N ALA A 33 12.63 -9.95 2.15
CA ALA A 33 13.51 -8.80 2.35
C ALA A 33 12.74 -7.48 2.47
N PHE A 34 11.72 -7.28 1.63
CA PHE A 34 10.85 -6.10 1.68
C PHE A 34 10.12 -5.99 3.03
N ILE A 35 9.53 -7.09 3.51
CA ILE A 35 8.85 -7.13 4.81
C ILE A 35 9.83 -6.82 5.94
N LYS A 36 10.98 -7.50 6.01
CA LYS A 36 12.01 -7.26 7.05
C LYS A 36 12.53 -5.83 7.04
N LEU A 37 12.72 -5.25 5.85
CA LEU A 37 13.12 -3.86 5.71
C LEU A 37 12.02 -2.91 6.21
N ALA A 38 10.77 -3.15 5.85
CA ALA A 38 9.65 -2.37 6.34
C ALA A 38 9.49 -2.49 7.86
N GLU A 39 9.68 -3.68 8.43
CA GLU A 39 9.61 -3.90 9.88
C GLU A 39 10.66 -3.11 10.65
N SER A 40 11.90 -3.09 10.14
CA SER A 40 13.03 -2.40 10.77
C SER A 40 13.00 -0.89 10.55
N ARG A 41 12.45 -0.40 9.44
CA ARG A 41 12.47 1.03 9.08
C ARG A 41 11.20 1.78 9.47
N LEU A 42 10.04 1.12 9.51
CA LEU A 42 8.80 1.77 9.93
C LEU A 42 8.68 1.76 11.45
N SER A 43 8.54 2.94 12.04
CA SER A 43 8.19 3.08 13.45
C SER A 43 6.81 2.45 13.74
N ARG A 44 6.55 2.06 14.99
CA ARG A 44 5.22 1.56 15.42
C ARG A 44 4.09 2.53 15.02
N LYS A 45 4.35 3.84 15.12
CA LYS A 45 3.41 4.90 14.73
C LYS A 45 3.11 4.86 13.23
N GLN A 46 4.13 4.73 12.38
CA GLN A 46 3.93 4.62 10.92
C GLN A 46 3.21 3.34 10.52
N LYS A 47 3.50 2.21 11.18
CA LYS A 47 2.76 0.96 10.99
C LYS A 47 1.27 1.14 11.33
N ARG A 48 0.96 1.73 12.49
CA ARG A 48 -0.42 2.03 12.91
C ARG A 48 -1.13 2.99 11.94
N LEU A 49 -0.44 4.03 11.48
CA LEU A 49 -0.98 4.98 10.49
C LEU A 49 -1.30 4.29 9.15
N LEU A 50 -0.46 3.37 8.70
CA LEU A 50 -0.70 2.61 7.47
C LEU A 50 -1.92 1.68 7.62
N LEU A 51 -2.10 1.03 8.79
CA LEU A 51 -3.28 0.21 9.09
C LEU A 51 -4.58 1.05 9.06
N LEU A 52 -4.58 2.21 9.72
CA LEU A 52 -5.74 3.12 9.72
C LEU A 52 -6.02 3.70 8.33
N ALA A 53 -4.97 4.00 7.56
CA ALA A 53 -5.14 4.45 6.19
C ALA A 53 -5.87 3.39 5.35
N ASP A 54 -5.50 2.12 5.48
CA ASP A 54 -6.16 1.01 4.79
C ASP A 54 -7.60 0.79 5.25
N GLU A 55 -7.90 0.99 6.53
CA GLU A 55 -9.27 0.97 7.05
C GLU A 55 -10.14 2.05 6.40
N PHE A 56 -9.72 3.31 6.44
CA PHE A 56 -10.52 4.40 5.90
C PHE A 56 -10.66 4.37 4.37
N LEU A 57 -9.59 4.02 3.66
CA LEU A 57 -9.59 4.00 2.20
C LEU A 57 -10.31 2.79 1.60
N ARG A 58 -10.66 1.79 2.40
CA ARG A 58 -11.50 0.67 1.96
C ARG A 58 -12.97 1.04 1.80
N TYR A 59 -13.46 1.97 2.62
CA TYR A 59 -14.88 2.30 2.68
C TYR A 59 -15.21 3.66 2.06
N GLU A 60 -14.20 4.54 1.93
CA GLU A 60 -14.42 5.90 1.48
C GLU A 60 -13.35 6.33 0.46
N ASN A 61 -13.82 6.86 -0.67
CA ASN A 61 -12.97 7.49 -1.66
C ASN A 61 -12.66 8.93 -1.22
N MET A 62 -11.41 9.22 -0.86
CA MET A 62 -11.03 10.53 -0.30
C MET A 62 -9.65 11.01 -0.74
N SER A 63 -9.40 12.31 -0.63
CA SER A 63 -8.08 12.89 -0.90
C SER A 63 -7.06 12.55 0.20
N LEU A 64 -5.76 12.74 -0.08
CA LEU A 64 -4.72 12.61 0.95
C LEU A 64 -4.92 13.59 2.11
N ASN A 65 -5.41 14.81 1.85
CA ASN A 65 -5.66 15.78 2.92
C ASN A 65 -6.82 15.31 3.81
N SER A 66 -7.92 14.86 3.21
CA SER A 66 -9.07 14.32 3.94
C SER A 66 -8.68 13.11 4.79
N LEU A 67 -7.81 12.23 4.25
CA LEU A 67 -7.24 11.11 5.00
C LEU A 67 -6.43 11.58 6.22
N VAL A 68 -5.59 12.59 6.05
CA VAL A 68 -4.80 13.18 7.14
C VAL A 68 -5.72 13.78 8.21
N GLU A 69 -6.77 14.50 7.81
CA GLU A 69 -7.75 15.06 8.76
C GLU A 69 -8.45 13.97 9.56
N LYS A 70 -8.90 12.90 8.88
CA LYS A 70 -9.61 11.79 9.52
C LYS A 70 -8.73 11.07 10.53
N ILE A 71 -7.50 10.75 10.14
CA ILE A 71 -6.52 10.11 11.02
C ILE A 71 -6.11 11.03 12.18
N SER A 72 -5.97 12.34 11.93
CA SER A 72 -5.65 13.33 12.96
C SER A 72 -6.72 13.36 14.06
N LYS A 73 -8.00 13.33 13.66
CA LYS A 73 -9.13 13.24 14.60
C LYS A 73 -9.15 11.91 15.35
N GLU A 74 -9.01 10.79 14.64
CA GLU A 74 -9.03 9.44 15.21
C GLU A 74 -7.94 9.24 16.27
N LEU A 75 -6.71 9.66 15.96
CA LEU A 75 -5.56 9.48 16.85
C LEU A 75 -5.33 10.65 17.82
N LYS A 76 -6.19 11.69 17.80
CA LYS A 76 -5.99 12.97 18.52
C LYS A 76 -4.57 13.52 18.34
N MET A 77 -4.05 13.43 17.11
CA MET A 77 -2.68 13.81 16.76
C MET A 77 -2.68 15.11 15.96
N PRO A 78 -1.68 16.01 16.13
CA PRO A 78 -1.60 17.22 15.32
C PRO A 78 -1.59 16.92 13.82
N PHE A 79 -2.35 17.70 13.06
CA PHE A 79 -2.49 17.55 11.61
C PHE A 79 -1.14 17.52 10.89
N SER A 80 -0.21 18.42 11.27
CA SER A 80 1.14 18.48 10.69
C SER A 80 1.93 17.19 10.90
N THR A 81 1.82 16.57 12.08
CA THR A 81 2.48 15.31 12.41
C THR A 81 1.92 14.16 11.58
N VAL A 82 0.59 14.07 11.42
CA VAL A 82 -0.03 13.05 10.56
C VAL A 82 0.37 13.28 9.11
N LYS A 83 0.30 14.52 8.63
CA LYS A 83 0.68 14.89 7.26
C LYS A 83 2.13 14.52 6.95
N TRP A 84 3.03 14.75 7.89
CA TRP A 84 4.44 14.37 7.74
C TRP A 84 4.60 12.85 7.60
N ASN A 85 3.94 12.07 8.46
CA ASN A 85 4.00 10.61 8.39
C ASN A 85 3.34 10.06 7.11
N ILE A 86 2.17 10.56 6.72
CA ILE A 86 1.52 10.16 5.46
C ILE A 86 2.41 10.52 4.26
N ASN A 87 3.09 11.66 4.29
CA ASN A 87 4.07 12.00 3.25
C ASN A 87 5.27 11.05 3.22
N ILE A 88 5.74 10.54 4.36
CA ILE A 88 6.79 9.50 4.39
C ILE A 88 6.26 8.22 3.75
N LEU A 89 5.09 7.73 4.19
CA LEU A 89 4.48 6.53 3.62
C LEU A 89 4.25 6.66 2.11
N ARG A 90 3.93 7.87 1.64
CA ARG A 90 3.83 8.18 0.22
C ARG A 90 5.18 8.18 -0.49
N LYS A 91 6.21 8.80 0.08
CA LYS A 91 7.57 8.82 -0.48
C LYS A 91 8.18 7.42 -0.55
N THR A 92 7.84 6.53 0.39
CA THR A 92 8.27 5.13 0.38
C THR A 92 7.40 4.25 -0.53
N GLY A 93 6.43 4.82 -1.25
CA GLY A 93 5.59 4.09 -2.19
C GLY A 93 4.60 3.13 -1.55
N LEU A 94 4.18 3.37 -0.29
CA LEU A 94 3.17 2.56 0.41
C LEU A 94 1.76 3.14 0.26
N ILE A 95 1.68 4.47 0.13
CA ILE A 95 0.45 5.21 -0.15
C ILE A 95 0.67 6.02 -1.43
N ASP A 96 -0.39 6.20 -2.21
CA ASP A 96 -0.41 7.06 -3.40
C ASP A 96 -1.64 7.96 -3.39
N GLY A 97 -1.65 9.00 -4.24
CA GLY A 97 -2.76 9.95 -4.38
C GLY A 97 -2.36 11.23 -5.10
N GLY A 98 -3.29 12.19 -5.17
CA GLY A 98 -3.11 13.44 -5.92
C GLY A 98 -1.82 14.21 -5.57
N ARG A 99 -1.15 14.71 -6.62
CA ARG A 99 0.09 15.49 -6.56
C ARG A 99 -0.13 16.91 -7.09
N LYS A 100 0.89 17.76 -6.97
CA LYS A 100 0.87 19.10 -7.57
C LYS A 100 0.72 19.01 -9.10
N GLU A 101 1.44 18.09 -9.73
CA GLU A 101 1.32 17.77 -11.16
C GLU A 101 0.07 16.97 -11.56
N ASN A 102 -0.62 16.31 -10.62
CA ASN A 102 -1.81 15.50 -10.92
C ASN A 102 -2.83 15.60 -9.79
N LYS A 103 -3.60 16.70 -9.79
CA LYS A 103 -4.60 17.02 -8.76
C LYS A 103 -5.84 16.15 -8.91
N GLY A 104 -6.59 15.99 -7.81
CA GLY A 104 -7.90 15.33 -7.83
C GLY A 104 -7.86 13.79 -7.75
N LEU A 105 -6.69 13.17 -7.79
CA LEU A 105 -6.60 11.71 -7.57
C LEU A 105 -6.85 11.36 -6.09
N PRO A 106 -7.72 10.36 -5.83
CA PRO A 106 -7.96 9.90 -4.48
C PRO A 106 -6.73 9.21 -3.89
N ALA A 107 -6.64 9.23 -2.57
CA ALA A 107 -5.66 8.46 -1.84
C ALA A 107 -5.96 6.95 -1.97
N ARG A 108 -4.91 6.15 -2.05
CA ARG A 108 -4.99 4.69 -2.09
C ARG A 108 -3.73 4.08 -1.49
N LEU A 109 -3.81 2.85 -1.00
CA LEU A 109 -2.60 2.06 -0.77
C LEU A 109 -2.08 1.52 -2.10
N THR A 110 -0.76 1.50 -2.24
CA THR A 110 -0.11 0.76 -3.33
C THR A 110 -0.20 -0.74 -3.03
N LEU A 111 0.17 -1.60 -3.99
CA LEU A 111 0.24 -3.03 -3.74
C LEU A 111 1.22 -3.37 -2.60
N GLY A 112 2.38 -2.72 -2.57
CA GLY A 112 3.35 -2.87 -1.48
C GLY A 112 2.77 -2.42 -0.13
N GLY A 113 2.00 -1.33 -0.10
CA GLY A 113 1.27 -0.89 1.09
C GLY A 113 0.28 -1.95 1.59
N LYS A 114 -0.53 -2.52 0.69
CA LYS A 114 -1.51 -3.56 1.02
C LYS A 114 -0.85 -4.82 1.57
N ILE A 115 0.24 -5.28 0.94
CA ILE A 115 1.04 -6.42 1.41
C ILE A 115 1.49 -6.19 2.87
N LEU A 116 2.06 -5.03 3.18
CA LEU A 116 2.53 -4.73 4.52
C LEU A 116 1.39 -4.64 5.54
N VAL A 117 0.24 -4.11 5.15
CA VAL A 117 -0.93 -4.05 6.03
C VAL A 117 -1.46 -5.45 6.34
N GLU A 118 -1.59 -6.31 5.35
CA GLU A 118 -1.98 -7.71 5.55
C GLU A 118 -0.99 -8.46 6.44
N TYR A 119 0.31 -8.16 6.28
CA TYR A 119 1.33 -8.66 7.19
C TYR A 119 1.13 -8.12 8.61
N PHE A 120 1.11 -6.80 8.81
CA PHE A 120 1.04 -6.18 10.14
C PHE A 120 -0.24 -6.55 10.91
N ARG A 121 -1.39 -6.76 10.26
CA ARG A 121 -2.62 -7.23 10.92
C ARG A 121 -2.47 -8.56 11.64
N ARG A 122 -1.53 -9.41 11.21
CA ARG A 122 -1.29 -10.72 11.81
C ARG A 122 -0.35 -10.68 13.01
N PHE A 123 0.37 -9.57 13.21
CA PHE A 123 1.47 -9.46 14.18
C PHE A 123 1.37 -8.24 15.11
N LEU A 124 0.41 -7.35 14.91
CA LEU A 124 0.09 -6.18 15.76
C LEU A 124 -1.37 -6.22 16.20
#